data_AF-A0A4S2KMN2-F1
#
_entry.id   AF-A0A4S2KMN2-F1
#
_cell.length_a   1.000
_cell.length_b   1.000
_cell.length_c   1.000
_cell.angle_alpha   90.00
_cell.angle_beta   90.00
_cell.angle_gamma   90.00
#
_symmetry.space_group_name_H-M   'P 1'
#
loop_
_entity.id
_entity.type
_entity.pdbx_description
1 polymer ?
#
loop_
_entity_poly.entity_id
_entity_poly.type
_entity_poly.pdbx_seq_one_letter_code
_entity_poly.pdbx_strand_id
1 'polypeptide(L)'
;MVRLHVKKGDDSQFLYDTHVEASVDDVVCDIAVIYNGRLKISRICYEIEELAKHGVMLPPDIMGLTDEQVEELKLKDEWADKCVPMGGWTFNRDKIGRRNGRQPNEKMQEVLKKTIEDARAMTSKKLVQQEKLVTQKTVQEALDLLRGAVTIVYPMGLPPHDVIRKEFENTEDLTGTQASLEVIDVQLAQLWFSGKELLPGKKIKDFVGNNEKTKVIVKLQKRGSGKPAREPLMSEDERKQLMLHAYRRQEQLQMADEKEKQTFLQKLLFYTTAFFILLSTFSLFAFLFLVPFVIDPAFTTIFMQFDTRPAECVTIDVESRRGTSNCSWTSCREGCTKELYDCTQIRVNYKLPENTTEGSDGEGGAVGSVEDDEENKRMPRYERSLGEYIEDGDENFAVDDENGLPKSFPTGLMGNDSVWYFTGAKLFPNVKGCGYPPILNCSIFYRQYANIGQNFSCYYSKVDPGIVISDLDMWQVYMNLVYAMAIPIPSFIISVIYLTIAYFKIYNEDEVVLVGGEEGEEGEEGEGDGTPLPPTSGALTPGSEAFREDLASFGHQLKVAMADDISRESLDGIPNSLSAQGNLSKTMTTSISTPPGPTAAV
;
A
#
# COMPACT_ATOMS: atom_id res chain seq x y z
N MET A 1 -21.12 16.24 -55.17
CA MET A 1 -20.33 15.03 -55.46
C MET A 1 -20.12 14.17 -54.20
N VAL A 2 -20.67 12.96 -54.22
CA VAL A 2 -20.51 11.96 -53.16
C VAL A 2 -19.11 11.37 -53.26
N ARG A 3 -18.33 11.45 -52.18
CA ARG A 3 -16.97 10.90 -52.12
C ARG A 3 -16.98 9.51 -51.53
N LEU A 4 -16.62 8.51 -52.32
CA LEU A 4 -16.50 7.11 -51.90
C LEU A 4 -15.06 6.84 -51.49
N HIS A 5 -14.86 6.53 -50.21
CA HIS A 5 -13.63 5.94 -49.72
C HIS A 5 -13.70 4.43 -49.88
N VAL A 6 -13.03 3.91 -50.91
CA VAL A 6 -13.04 2.49 -51.25
C VAL A 6 -12.03 1.74 -50.39
N LYS A 7 -12.51 0.72 -49.68
CA LYS A 7 -11.72 -0.22 -48.89
C LYS A 7 -11.88 -1.65 -49.38
N LYS A 8 -10.90 -2.51 -49.09
CA LYS A 8 -11.02 -3.97 -49.23
C LYS A 8 -10.62 -4.60 -47.89
N GLY A 9 -11.55 -5.29 -47.22
CA GLY A 9 -11.35 -5.63 -45.81
C GLY A 9 -11.27 -4.38 -44.95
N ASP A 10 -10.14 -4.16 -44.28
CA ASP A 10 -9.85 -2.94 -43.51
C ASP A 10 -8.85 -2.01 -44.21
N ASP A 11 -8.27 -2.45 -45.32
CA ASP A 11 -7.31 -1.70 -46.12
C ASP A 11 -7.97 -0.59 -46.95
N SER A 12 -7.54 0.65 -46.73
CA SER A 12 -7.84 1.81 -47.57
C SER A 12 -7.18 1.70 -48.94
N GLN A 13 -7.99 1.74 -50.00
CA GLN A 13 -7.52 1.55 -51.38
C GLN A 13 -7.33 2.88 -52.11
N PHE A 14 -8.43 3.61 -52.38
CA PHE A 14 -8.43 4.90 -53.07
C PHE A 14 -9.74 5.67 -52.81
N LEU A 15 -9.76 6.94 -53.21
CA LEU A 15 -10.94 7.80 -53.20
C LEU A 15 -11.52 7.90 -54.62
N TYR A 16 -12.84 7.77 -54.74
CA TYR A 16 -13.59 7.88 -56.00
C TYR A 16 -14.77 8.83 -55.79
N ASP A 17 -14.93 9.82 -56.66
CA ASP A 17 -16.04 10.77 -56.58
C ASP A 17 -17.13 10.37 -57.57
N THR A 18 -18.38 10.39 -57.11
CA THR A 18 -19.58 10.12 -57.91
C THR A 18 -20.68 11.14 -57.60
N HIS A 19 -21.85 10.99 -58.22
CA HIS A 19 -23.02 11.83 -57.99
C HIS A 19 -24.19 10.97 -57.49
N VAL A 20 -25.16 11.58 -56.79
CA VAL A 20 -26.27 10.84 -56.14
C VAL A 20 -27.19 10.13 -57.15
N GLU A 21 -27.29 10.66 -58.37
CA GLU A 21 -28.11 10.09 -59.45
C GLU A 21 -27.42 8.96 -60.25
N ALA A 22 -26.14 8.69 -59.97
CA ALA A 22 -25.38 7.64 -60.65
C ALA A 22 -25.97 6.25 -60.37
N SER A 23 -25.92 5.38 -61.38
CA SER A 23 -26.27 3.96 -61.22
C SER A 23 -25.24 3.26 -60.35
N VAL A 24 -25.71 2.40 -59.45
CA VAL A 24 -24.82 1.54 -58.67
C VAL A 24 -23.98 0.64 -59.58
N ASP A 25 -24.54 0.14 -60.68
CA ASP A 25 -23.85 -0.77 -61.60
C ASP A 25 -22.63 -0.11 -62.25
N ASP A 26 -22.79 1.12 -62.73
CA ASP A 26 -21.72 1.89 -63.35
C ASP A 26 -20.61 2.17 -62.33
N VAL A 27 -20.99 2.57 -61.10
CA VAL A 27 -20.05 2.86 -60.02
C VAL A 27 -19.28 1.61 -59.56
N VAL A 28 -19.96 0.45 -59.45
CA VAL A 28 -19.31 -0.83 -59.13
C VAL A 28 -18.33 -1.23 -60.23
N CYS A 29 -18.74 -1.10 -61.50
CA CYS A 29 -17.89 -1.41 -62.64
C CYS A 29 -16.63 -0.51 -62.66
N ASP A 30 -16.79 0.80 -62.53
CA ASP A 30 -15.69 1.77 -62.51
C ASP A 30 -14.71 1.48 -61.37
N ILE A 31 -15.23 1.25 -60.16
CA ILE A 31 -14.40 0.95 -58.99
C ILE A 31 -13.64 -0.37 -59.16
N ALA A 32 -14.29 -1.41 -59.71
CA ALA A 32 -13.64 -2.68 -59.98
C ALA A 32 -12.52 -2.55 -61.02
N VAL A 33 -12.76 -1.81 -62.11
CA VAL A 33 -11.76 -1.54 -63.15
C VAL A 33 -10.57 -0.76 -62.58
N ILE A 34 -10.81 0.30 -61.80
CA ILE A 34 -9.74 1.07 -61.15
C ILE A 34 -8.96 0.21 -60.16
N TYR A 35 -9.66 -0.59 -59.34
CA TYR A 35 -9.02 -1.48 -58.37
C TYR A 35 -8.11 -2.51 -59.06
N ASN A 36 -8.63 -3.22 -60.06
CA ASN A 36 -7.86 -4.20 -60.81
C ASN A 36 -6.71 -3.56 -61.60
N GLY A 37 -6.93 -2.38 -62.17
CA GLY A 37 -5.89 -1.61 -62.87
C GLY A 37 -4.75 -1.20 -61.96
N ARG A 38 -5.02 -0.83 -60.70
CA ARG A 38 -3.97 -0.57 -59.69
C ARG A 38 -3.18 -1.83 -59.36
N LEU A 39 -3.83 -2.98 -59.19
CA LEU A 39 -3.14 -4.26 -58.99
C LEU A 39 -2.24 -4.59 -60.19
N LYS A 40 -2.73 -4.36 -61.40
CA LYS A 40 -1.99 -4.54 -62.66
C LYS A 40 -0.74 -3.67 -62.71
N ILE A 41 -0.85 -2.38 -62.41
CA ILE A 41 0.29 -1.47 -62.31
C ILE A 41 1.31 -1.97 -61.28
N SER A 42 0.84 -2.43 -60.11
CA SER A 42 1.73 -2.96 -59.08
C SER A 42 2.53 -4.18 -59.56
N ARG A 43 1.90 -5.10 -60.29
CA ARG A 43 2.57 -6.28 -60.87
C ARG A 43 3.57 -5.90 -61.95
N ILE A 44 3.17 -5.01 -62.87
CA ILE A 44 4.05 -4.52 -63.93
C ILE A 44 5.28 -3.80 -63.34
N CYS A 45 5.09 -2.95 -62.32
CA CYS A 45 6.20 -2.28 -61.65
C CYS A 45 7.20 -3.27 -61.05
N TYR A 46 6.72 -4.34 -60.39
CA TYR A 46 7.59 -5.38 -59.85
C TYR A 46 8.39 -6.11 -60.95
N GLU A 47 7.73 -6.48 -62.05
CA GLU A 47 8.42 -7.15 -63.15
C GLU A 47 9.39 -6.22 -63.90
N ILE A 48 9.10 -4.91 -64.02
CA ILE A 48 10.02 -3.93 -64.61
C ILE A 48 11.25 -3.72 -63.72
N GLU A 49 11.13 -3.81 -62.39
CA GLU A 49 12.30 -3.77 -61.49
C GLU A 49 13.26 -4.93 -61.75
N GLU A 50 12.71 -6.12 -62.01
CA GLU A 50 13.51 -7.30 -62.34
C GLU A 50 14.06 -7.23 -63.78
N LEU A 51 13.29 -6.66 -64.73
CA LEU A 51 13.78 -6.35 -66.09
C LEU A 51 14.99 -5.40 -66.04
N ALA A 52 14.95 -4.38 -65.16
CA ALA A 52 16.04 -3.42 -65.01
C ALA A 52 17.32 -4.06 -64.44
N LYS A 53 17.20 -5.06 -63.56
CA LYS A 53 18.35 -5.74 -62.92
C LYS A 53 18.91 -6.92 -63.72
N HIS A 54 18.06 -7.63 -64.47
CA HIS A 54 18.42 -8.93 -65.02
C HIS A 54 18.07 -9.11 -66.50
N GLY A 55 17.46 -8.11 -67.14
CA GLY A 55 17.12 -8.19 -68.56
C GLY A 55 15.84 -8.97 -68.84
N VAL A 56 15.65 -9.38 -70.10
CA VAL A 56 14.38 -9.97 -70.56
C VAL A 56 14.19 -11.40 -70.06
N MET A 57 12.94 -11.86 -70.01
CA MET A 57 12.60 -13.21 -69.57
C MET A 57 13.13 -14.29 -70.53
N LEU A 58 13.70 -15.36 -69.97
CA LEU A 58 14.14 -16.53 -70.75
C LEU A 58 12.93 -17.26 -71.36
N PRO A 59 13.12 -17.92 -72.53
CA PRO A 59 12.10 -18.80 -73.08
C PRO A 59 11.69 -19.91 -72.09
N PRO A 60 10.42 -20.37 -72.12
CA PRO A 60 9.94 -21.42 -71.22
C PRO A 60 10.80 -22.70 -71.24
N ASP A 61 11.39 -23.04 -72.38
CA ASP A 61 12.21 -24.24 -72.56
C ASP A 61 13.58 -24.16 -71.86
N ILE A 62 14.06 -22.95 -71.56
CA ILE A 62 15.34 -22.68 -70.90
C ILE A 62 15.14 -22.37 -69.41
N MET A 63 13.96 -21.91 -69.03
CA MET A 63 13.64 -21.47 -67.68
C MET A 63 13.79 -22.61 -66.66
N GLY A 64 14.57 -22.37 -65.60
CA GLY A 64 14.76 -23.35 -64.52
C GLY A 64 15.76 -24.47 -64.81
N LEU A 65 16.44 -24.43 -65.95
CA LEU A 65 17.59 -25.30 -66.24
C LEU A 65 18.89 -24.67 -65.73
N THR A 66 19.84 -25.51 -65.34
CA THR A 66 21.21 -25.08 -65.03
C THR A 66 22.00 -24.78 -66.29
N ASP A 67 23.04 -23.93 -66.19
CA ASP A 67 23.88 -23.56 -67.34
C ASP A 67 24.46 -24.80 -68.05
N GLU A 68 24.80 -25.84 -67.29
CA GLU A 68 25.31 -27.14 -67.77
C GLU A 68 24.25 -27.90 -68.58
N GLN A 69 23.01 -27.95 -68.10
CA GLN A 69 21.90 -28.60 -68.80
C GLN A 69 21.53 -27.87 -70.09
N VAL A 70 21.61 -26.54 -70.11
CA VAL A 70 21.36 -25.73 -71.31
C VAL A 70 22.42 -26.02 -72.38
N GLU A 71 23.67 -26.19 -71.99
CA GLU A 71 24.77 -26.55 -72.89
C GLU A 71 24.64 -27.99 -73.41
N GLU A 72 24.29 -28.95 -72.54
CA GLU A 72 24.05 -30.35 -72.91
C GLU A 72 22.89 -30.51 -73.89
N LEU A 73 21.78 -29.81 -73.64
CA LEU A 73 20.58 -29.80 -74.48
C LEU A 73 20.74 -28.89 -75.71
N LYS A 74 21.86 -28.16 -75.83
CA LYS A 74 22.15 -27.22 -76.93
C LYS A 74 21.05 -26.17 -77.15
N LEU A 75 20.38 -25.78 -76.07
CA LEU A 75 19.32 -24.77 -76.11
C LEU A 75 19.95 -23.37 -76.19
N LYS A 76 19.37 -22.48 -77.00
CA LYS A 76 19.85 -21.10 -77.18
C LYS A 76 18.70 -20.12 -77.04
N ASP A 77 18.96 -19.00 -76.36
CA ASP A 77 18.00 -17.91 -76.26
C ASP A 77 17.99 -17.09 -77.57
N GLU A 78 17.03 -17.39 -78.45
CA GLU A 78 16.83 -16.66 -79.72
C GLU A 78 16.38 -15.20 -79.52
N TRP A 79 15.85 -14.87 -78.35
CA TRP A 79 15.32 -13.54 -78.04
C TRP A 79 16.39 -12.61 -77.46
N ALA A 80 17.49 -13.16 -76.94
CA ALA A 80 18.59 -12.39 -76.38
C ALA A 80 19.18 -11.35 -77.35
N ASP A 81 19.22 -11.68 -78.65
CA ASP A 81 19.78 -10.82 -79.70
C ASP A 81 18.70 -9.99 -80.42
N LYS A 82 17.43 -10.35 -80.27
CA LYS A 82 16.29 -9.60 -80.84
C LYS A 82 15.84 -8.47 -79.91
N CYS A 83 15.88 -8.72 -78.59
CA CYS A 83 15.39 -7.81 -77.56
C CYS A 83 16.57 -7.14 -76.82
N VAL A 84 17.38 -6.39 -77.55
CA VAL A 84 18.55 -5.70 -77.00
C VAL A 84 18.15 -4.33 -76.44
N PRO A 85 18.54 -3.99 -75.20
CA PRO A 85 18.25 -2.68 -74.65
C PRO A 85 19.01 -1.56 -75.37
N MET A 86 18.41 -0.36 -75.40
CA MET A 86 18.99 0.83 -76.00
C MET A 86 20.29 1.21 -75.28
N GLY A 87 21.37 1.36 -76.06
CA GLY A 87 22.70 1.66 -75.53
C GLY A 87 23.53 0.43 -75.15
N GLY A 88 23.01 -0.79 -75.30
CA GLY A 88 23.73 -2.02 -74.96
C GLY A 88 23.38 -2.55 -73.57
N TRP A 89 24.02 -3.66 -73.20
CA TRP A 89 23.75 -4.41 -71.97
C TRP A 89 25.03 -4.73 -71.20
N THR A 90 24.87 -4.95 -69.90
CA THR A 90 25.90 -5.52 -69.02
C THR A 90 25.40 -6.84 -68.44
N PHE A 91 26.30 -7.74 -68.07
CA PHE A 91 25.91 -9.04 -67.54
C PHE A 91 25.67 -8.97 -66.03
N ASN A 92 24.48 -9.36 -65.61
CA ASN A 92 24.11 -9.52 -64.21
C ASN A 92 23.19 -10.74 -64.05
N ARG A 93 23.76 -11.85 -63.57
CA ARG A 93 23.07 -13.13 -63.46
C ARG A 93 21.84 -13.04 -62.55
N ASP A 94 20.71 -13.53 -63.04
CA ASP A 94 19.53 -13.77 -62.23
C ASP A 94 19.74 -15.03 -61.36
N LYS A 95 19.62 -14.86 -60.04
CA LYS A 95 19.76 -15.97 -59.08
C LYS A 95 18.60 -16.96 -59.17
N ILE A 96 17.44 -16.51 -59.63
CA ILE A 96 16.22 -17.32 -59.77
C ILE A 96 16.22 -18.06 -61.12
N GLY A 97 17.03 -17.60 -62.10
CA GLY A 97 17.13 -18.21 -63.42
C GLY A 97 15.89 -18.02 -64.30
N ARG A 98 15.12 -16.94 -64.08
CA ARG A 98 13.95 -16.57 -64.89
C ARG A 98 14.31 -15.64 -66.04
N ARG A 99 15.32 -14.78 -65.87
CA ARG A 99 15.77 -13.77 -66.83
C ARG A 99 17.17 -14.06 -67.35
N ASN A 100 17.50 -13.57 -68.55
CA ASN A 100 18.71 -13.95 -69.27
C ASN A 100 20.01 -13.28 -68.78
N GLY A 101 19.91 -12.38 -67.80
CA GLY A 101 21.03 -11.67 -67.19
C GLY A 101 21.58 -10.50 -68.01
N ARG A 102 20.96 -10.16 -69.16
CA ARG A 102 21.38 -9.01 -70.00
C ARG A 102 20.68 -7.73 -69.54
N GLN A 103 21.16 -7.16 -68.44
CA GLN A 103 20.57 -5.94 -67.87
C GLN A 103 20.89 -4.70 -68.73
N PRO A 104 19.97 -3.71 -68.82
CA PRO A 104 20.25 -2.42 -69.46
C PRO A 104 21.43 -1.67 -68.83
N ASN A 105 21.99 -0.69 -69.54
CA ASN A 105 22.96 0.25 -68.95
C ASN A 105 22.37 1.04 -67.78
N GLU A 106 23.23 1.53 -66.87
CA GLU A 106 22.82 2.28 -65.67
C GLU A 106 21.83 3.41 -65.98
N LYS A 107 22.10 4.23 -67.01
CA LYS A 107 21.19 5.30 -67.45
C LYS A 107 19.79 4.81 -67.81
N MET A 108 19.68 3.66 -68.47
CA MET A 108 18.38 3.08 -68.86
C MET A 108 17.70 2.40 -67.66
N GLN A 109 18.47 1.82 -66.75
CA GLN A 109 17.93 1.33 -65.48
C GLN A 109 17.34 2.47 -64.65
N GLU A 110 18.00 3.63 -64.60
CA GLU A 110 17.48 4.83 -63.93
C GLU A 110 16.16 5.31 -64.54
N VAL A 111 16.04 5.30 -65.88
CA VAL A 111 14.77 5.63 -66.56
C VAL A 111 13.65 4.69 -66.09
N LEU A 112 13.89 3.37 -66.06
CA LEU A 112 12.90 2.39 -65.59
C LEU A 112 12.56 2.61 -64.11
N LYS A 113 13.56 2.76 -63.23
CA LYS A 113 13.37 2.96 -61.79
C LYS A 113 12.55 4.23 -61.50
N LYS A 114 12.91 5.35 -62.13
CA LYS A 114 12.17 6.61 -61.97
C LYS A 114 10.72 6.49 -62.44
N THR A 115 10.51 5.84 -63.59
CA THR A 115 9.17 5.59 -64.13
C THR A 115 8.33 4.72 -63.18
N ILE A 116 8.93 3.71 -62.55
CA ILE A 116 8.27 2.87 -61.54
C ILE A 116 7.85 3.70 -60.33
N GLU A 117 8.74 4.56 -59.82
CA GLU A 117 8.44 5.44 -58.69
C GLU A 117 7.27 6.40 -59.02
N ASP A 118 7.29 7.01 -60.20
CA ASP A 118 6.22 7.89 -60.68
C ASP A 118 4.89 7.13 -60.81
N ALA A 119 4.89 5.93 -61.40
CA ALA A 119 3.70 5.09 -61.55
C ALA A 119 3.12 4.62 -60.20
N ARG A 120 3.99 4.25 -59.24
CA ARG A 120 3.60 3.91 -57.88
C ARG A 120 3.04 5.12 -57.14
N ALA A 121 3.62 6.31 -57.31
CA ALA A 121 3.13 7.53 -56.71
C ALA A 121 1.72 7.89 -57.21
N MET A 122 1.44 7.70 -58.51
CA MET A 122 0.12 7.94 -59.11
C MET A 122 -0.99 6.99 -58.60
N THR A 123 -0.64 5.79 -58.15
CA THR A 123 -1.60 4.76 -57.72
C THR A 123 -1.51 4.39 -56.24
N SER A 124 -0.69 5.10 -55.47
CA SER A 124 -0.40 4.80 -54.07
C SER A 124 -1.63 4.86 -53.16
N LYS A 125 -1.70 3.93 -52.18
CA LYS A 125 -2.70 3.98 -51.10
C LYS A 125 -2.59 5.27 -50.26
N LYS A 126 -1.40 5.91 -50.22
CA LYS A 126 -1.16 7.16 -49.49
C LYS A 126 -1.97 8.35 -50.02
N LEU A 127 -2.44 8.29 -51.26
CA LEU A 127 -3.27 9.32 -51.87
C LEU A 127 -4.59 9.56 -51.11
N VAL A 128 -5.07 8.54 -50.39
CA VAL A 128 -6.26 8.66 -49.52
C VAL A 128 -6.04 9.66 -48.39
N GLN A 129 -4.85 9.66 -47.75
CA GLN A 129 -4.50 10.59 -46.68
C GLN A 129 -4.32 12.02 -47.20
N GLN A 130 -3.87 12.15 -48.45
CA GLN A 130 -3.71 13.43 -49.16
C GLN A 130 -5.02 13.92 -49.80
N GLU A 131 -6.13 13.22 -49.59
CA GLU A 131 -7.44 13.48 -50.20
C GLU A 131 -7.44 13.57 -51.74
N LYS A 132 -6.49 12.90 -52.40
CA LYS A 132 -6.39 12.87 -53.86
C LYS A 132 -7.18 11.69 -54.43
N LEU A 133 -7.92 11.97 -55.51
CA LEU A 133 -8.77 11.01 -56.21
C LEU A 133 -7.95 10.14 -57.17
N VAL A 134 -8.40 8.90 -57.37
CA VAL A 134 -7.87 8.03 -58.42
C VAL A 134 -8.99 7.72 -59.40
N THR A 135 -8.77 8.06 -60.66
CA THR A 135 -9.72 7.83 -61.76
C THR A 135 -9.18 6.78 -62.73
N GLN A 136 -10.03 6.24 -63.60
CA GLN A 136 -9.60 5.35 -64.68
C GLN A 136 -8.54 6.02 -65.57
N LYS A 137 -8.65 7.33 -65.80
CA LYS A 137 -7.65 8.09 -66.56
C LYS A 137 -6.28 8.06 -65.89
N THR A 138 -6.22 8.22 -64.58
CA THR A 138 -4.97 8.15 -63.81
C THR A 138 -4.30 6.77 -63.92
N VAL A 139 -5.10 5.70 -63.92
CA VAL A 139 -4.62 4.33 -64.13
C VAL A 139 -4.08 4.17 -65.56
N GLN A 140 -4.78 4.68 -66.57
CA GLN A 140 -4.34 4.60 -67.96
C GLN A 140 -3.05 5.40 -68.18
N GLU A 141 -2.96 6.63 -67.66
CA GLU A 141 -1.75 7.47 -67.72
C GLU A 141 -0.54 6.76 -67.09
N ALA A 142 -0.73 6.05 -65.97
CA ALA A 142 0.32 5.26 -65.34
C ALA A 142 0.75 4.05 -66.18
N LEU A 143 -0.20 3.35 -66.81
CA LEU A 143 0.11 2.25 -67.73
C LEU A 143 0.86 2.74 -68.98
N ASP A 144 0.44 3.87 -69.56
CA ASP A 144 1.07 4.45 -70.73
C ASP A 144 2.48 4.94 -70.43
N LEU A 145 2.71 5.49 -69.23
CA LEU A 145 4.02 5.89 -68.73
C LEU A 145 4.97 4.68 -68.60
N LEU A 146 4.50 3.57 -68.03
CA LEU A 146 5.28 2.32 -67.93
C LEU A 146 5.56 1.72 -69.32
N ARG A 147 4.55 1.70 -70.21
CA ARG A 147 4.70 1.22 -71.59
C ARG A 147 5.70 2.06 -72.37
N GLY A 148 5.65 3.38 -72.22
CA GLY A 148 6.58 4.33 -72.83
C GLY A 148 8.02 4.07 -72.40
N ALA A 149 8.27 3.91 -71.10
CA ALA A 149 9.61 3.63 -70.59
C ALA A 149 10.16 2.28 -71.07
N VAL A 150 9.34 1.23 -71.08
CA VAL A 150 9.75 -0.07 -71.64
C VAL A 150 10.08 0.05 -73.12
N THR A 151 9.31 0.82 -73.89
CA THR A 151 9.57 1.05 -75.32
C THR A 151 10.85 1.85 -75.55
N ILE A 152 11.17 2.82 -74.68
CA ILE A 152 12.42 3.58 -74.75
C ILE A 152 13.61 2.67 -74.48
N VAL A 153 13.53 1.82 -73.46
CA VAL A 153 14.65 0.93 -73.12
C VAL A 153 14.74 -0.25 -74.09
N TYR A 154 13.62 -0.79 -74.56
CA TYR A 154 13.55 -1.92 -75.48
C TYR A 154 12.74 -1.54 -76.73
N PRO A 155 13.34 -0.81 -77.70
CA PRO A 155 12.62 -0.30 -78.88
C PRO A 155 12.12 -1.40 -79.83
N MET A 156 12.74 -2.58 -79.80
CA MET A 156 12.31 -3.76 -80.56
C MET A 156 11.22 -4.57 -79.83
N GLY A 157 10.77 -4.09 -78.68
CA GLY A 157 9.79 -4.75 -77.82
C GLY A 157 10.38 -5.85 -76.95
N LEU A 158 9.52 -6.40 -76.08
CA LEU A 158 9.84 -7.53 -75.21
C LEU A 158 9.41 -8.87 -75.86
N PRO A 159 10.00 -9.99 -75.44
CA PRO A 159 9.59 -11.31 -75.91
C PRO A 159 8.10 -11.58 -75.65
N PRO A 160 7.41 -12.36 -76.52
CA PRO A 160 5.98 -12.65 -76.39
C PRO A 160 5.64 -13.43 -75.12
N HIS A 161 6.59 -14.21 -74.58
CA HIS A 161 6.41 -14.94 -73.34
C HIS A 161 6.63 -14.09 -72.08
N ASP A 162 7.19 -12.88 -72.21
CA ASP A 162 7.49 -11.99 -71.08
C ASP A 162 6.20 -11.50 -70.41
N VAL A 163 6.17 -11.54 -69.08
CA VAL A 163 5.00 -11.18 -68.26
C VAL A 163 4.61 -9.72 -68.47
N ILE A 164 5.59 -8.83 -68.63
CA ILE A 164 5.33 -7.38 -68.80
C ILE A 164 4.53 -7.15 -70.10
N ARG A 165 4.91 -7.86 -71.17
CA ARG A 165 4.22 -7.77 -72.46
C ARG A 165 2.82 -8.36 -72.39
N LYS A 166 2.67 -9.54 -71.80
CA LYS A 166 1.36 -10.18 -71.59
C LYS A 166 0.40 -9.29 -70.81
N GLU A 167 0.89 -8.67 -69.73
CA GLU A 167 0.12 -7.70 -68.96
C GLU A 167 -0.26 -6.48 -69.84
N PHE A 168 0.65 -5.90 -70.63
CA PHE A 168 0.27 -4.78 -71.52
C PHE A 168 -0.74 -5.16 -72.61
N GLU A 169 -0.76 -6.42 -73.07
CA GLU A 169 -1.65 -6.95 -74.10
C GLU A 169 -2.97 -7.52 -73.53
N ASN A 170 -3.12 -7.57 -72.19
CA ASN A 170 -4.24 -8.21 -71.49
C ASN A 170 -4.36 -9.72 -71.76
N THR A 171 -3.23 -10.40 -72.00
CA THR A 171 -3.14 -11.85 -72.25
C THR A 171 -2.48 -12.61 -71.09
N GLU A 172 -2.37 -11.97 -69.92
CA GLU A 172 -1.86 -12.58 -68.71
C GLU A 172 -2.72 -13.74 -68.22
N ASP A 173 -2.06 -14.83 -67.81
CA ASP A 173 -2.69 -15.91 -67.06
C ASP A 173 -2.31 -15.78 -65.59
N LEU A 174 -3.28 -15.43 -64.75
CA LEU A 174 -3.09 -15.28 -63.31
C LEU A 174 -3.42 -16.56 -62.55
N THR A 175 -3.91 -17.61 -63.22
CA THR A 175 -4.35 -18.84 -62.52
C THR A 175 -3.21 -19.45 -61.70
N GLY A 176 -3.53 -19.86 -60.46
CA GLY A 176 -2.53 -20.42 -59.53
C GLY A 176 -1.59 -19.40 -58.87
N THR A 177 -1.65 -18.11 -59.23
CA THR A 177 -0.85 -17.05 -58.58
C THR A 177 -1.59 -16.40 -57.40
N GLN A 178 -0.84 -15.84 -56.44
CA GLN A 178 -1.42 -15.03 -55.34
C GLN A 178 -2.24 -13.84 -55.87
N ALA A 179 -1.85 -13.27 -57.02
CA ALA A 179 -2.57 -12.17 -57.65
C ALA A 179 -4.01 -12.56 -58.07
N SER A 180 -4.27 -13.82 -58.42
CA SER A 180 -5.63 -14.28 -58.76
C SER A 180 -6.62 -14.20 -57.60
N LEU A 181 -6.15 -14.29 -56.36
CA LEU A 181 -6.99 -14.17 -55.16
C LEU A 181 -7.40 -12.71 -54.93
N GLU A 182 -6.59 -11.76 -55.41
CA GLU A 182 -6.83 -10.34 -55.21
C GLU A 182 -7.72 -9.72 -56.28
N VAL A 183 -7.56 -10.14 -57.54
CA VAL A 183 -8.33 -9.63 -58.68
C VAL A 183 -9.80 -10.01 -58.55
N ILE A 184 -10.68 -9.06 -58.80
CA ILE A 184 -12.13 -9.24 -58.71
C ILE A 184 -12.71 -9.09 -60.10
N ASP A 185 -13.35 -10.14 -60.62
CA ASP A 185 -14.13 -10.02 -61.86
C ASP A 185 -15.20 -8.94 -61.71
N VAL A 186 -15.30 -8.05 -62.70
CA VAL A 186 -16.24 -6.93 -62.72
C VAL A 186 -17.68 -7.41 -62.52
N GLN A 187 -18.04 -8.57 -63.06
CA GLN A 187 -19.39 -9.14 -62.87
C GLN A 187 -19.66 -9.71 -61.47
N LEU A 188 -18.58 -10.06 -60.75
CA LEU A 188 -18.64 -10.59 -59.39
C LEU A 188 -18.31 -9.52 -58.35
N ALA A 189 -18.08 -8.27 -58.75
CA ALA A 189 -17.80 -7.18 -57.83
C ALA A 189 -19.08 -6.74 -57.10
N GLN A 190 -18.97 -6.54 -55.80
CA GLN A 190 -20.04 -6.00 -54.96
C GLN A 190 -19.48 -4.92 -54.05
N LEU A 191 -20.26 -3.86 -53.83
CA LEU A 191 -19.93 -2.79 -52.90
C LEU A 191 -20.86 -2.85 -51.69
N TRP A 192 -20.30 -2.59 -50.51
CA TRP A 192 -21.04 -2.57 -49.25
C TRP A 192 -20.89 -1.22 -48.57
N PHE A 193 -22.02 -0.64 -48.15
CA PHE A 193 -22.08 0.59 -47.39
C PHE A 193 -22.86 0.36 -46.09
N SER A 194 -22.26 0.73 -44.94
CA SER A 194 -22.89 0.59 -43.62
C SER A 194 -23.49 -0.82 -43.36
N GLY A 195 -22.79 -1.86 -43.82
CA GLY A 195 -23.21 -3.25 -43.67
C GLY A 195 -24.43 -3.66 -44.51
N LYS A 196 -24.82 -2.86 -45.51
CA LYS A 196 -25.80 -3.19 -46.55
C LYS A 196 -25.11 -3.29 -47.91
N GLU A 197 -25.51 -4.26 -48.72
CA GLU A 197 -25.04 -4.40 -50.10
C GLU A 197 -25.68 -3.30 -50.97
N LEU A 198 -24.88 -2.66 -51.81
CA LEU A 198 -25.32 -1.75 -52.86
C LEU A 198 -25.86 -2.60 -54.02
N LEU A 199 -27.18 -2.80 -54.04
CA LEU A 199 -27.83 -3.68 -55.00
C LEU A 199 -27.77 -3.11 -56.44
N PRO A 200 -27.56 -3.98 -57.45
CA PRO A 200 -27.66 -3.64 -58.87
C PRO A 200 -29.00 -2.99 -59.25
N GLY A 201 -29.01 -2.11 -60.25
CA GLY A 201 -30.21 -1.44 -60.77
C GLY A 201 -30.78 -0.30 -59.91
N LYS A 202 -30.16 0.01 -58.77
CA LYS A 202 -30.52 1.16 -57.91
C LYS A 202 -29.57 2.35 -58.13
N LYS A 203 -29.93 3.50 -57.56
CA LYS A 203 -29.09 4.70 -57.58
C LYS A 203 -28.37 4.88 -56.24
N ILE A 204 -27.23 5.58 -56.27
CA ILE A 204 -26.46 5.89 -55.05
C ILE A 204 -27.29 6.63 -53.99
N LYS A 205 -28.23 7.50 -54.42
CA LYS A 205 -29.13 8.23 -53.52
C LYS A 205 -29.98 7.35 -52.61
N ASP A 206 -30.32 6.13 -53.05
CA ASP A 206 -31.16 5.22 -52.26
C ASP A 206 -30.44 4.70 -51.01
N PHE A 207 -29.11 4.84 -50.95
CA PHE A 207 -28.26 4.37 -49.87
C PHE A 207 -27.62 5.51 -49.08
N VAL A 208 -27.11 6.53 -49.77
CA VAL A 208 -26.40 7.66 -49.15
C VAL A 208 -27.34 8.84 -48.86
N GLY A 209 -28.53 8.87 -49.47
CA GLY A 209 -29.49 9.96 -49.40
C GLY A 209 -29.28 11.02 -50.48
N ASN A 210 -29.97 12.16 -50.35
CA ASN A 210 -29.95 13.24 -51.33
C ASN A 210 -28.78 14.23 -51.17
N ASN A 211 -27.90 14.00 -50.18
CA ASN A 211 -26.81 14.93 -49.91
C ASN A 211 -25.60 14.65 -50.81
N GLU A 212 -25.31 15.61 -51.68
CA GLU A 212 -24.18 15.59 -52.58
C GLU A 212 -22.85 15.93 -51.91
N LYS A 213 -22.79 16.39 -50.66
CA LYS A 213 -21.54 16.71 -49.93
C LYS A 213 -21.27 15.67 -48.85
N THR A 214 -21.30 14.39 -49.22
CA THR A 214 -21.13 13.28 -48.28
C THR A 214 -19.92 12.43 -48.64
N LYS A 215 -19.07 12.17 -47.64
CA LYS A 215 -17.96 11.21 -47.72
C LYS A 215 -18.43 9.92 -47.04
N VAL A 216 -18.47 8.82 -47.79
CA VAL A 216 -18.89 7.51 -47.29
C VAL A 216 -17.78 6.48 -47.47
N ILE A 217 -17.72 5.51 -46.57
CA ILE A 217 -16.78 4.40 -46.68
C ILE A 217 -17.50 3.20 -47.28
N VAL A 218 -16.95 2.68 -48.39
CA VAL A 218 -17.51 1.53 -49.11
C VAL A 218 -16.49 0.40 -49.15
N LYS A 219 -16.95 -0.83 -48.90
CA LYS A 219 -16.11 -2.03 -48.94
C LYS A 219 -16.35 -2.80 -50.24
N LEU A 220 -15.30 -3.00 -51.03
CA LEU A 220 -15.28 -3.81 -52.24
C LEU A 220 -15.04 -5.29 -51.89
N GLN A 221 -15.89 -6.17 -52.38
CA GLN A 221 -15.83 -7.59 -52.10
C GLN A 221 -16.30 -8.42 -53.30
N LYS A 222 -15.84 -9.69 -53.37
CA LYS A 222 -16.30 -10.66 -54.37
C LYS A 222 -17.64 -11.26 -53.96
N ARG A 223 -18.54 -11.43 -54.93
CA ARG A 223 -19.83 -12.09 -54.76
C ARG A 223 -19.64 -13.50 -54.22
N GLY A 224 -20.32 -13.80 -53.11
CA GLY A 224 -20.22 -15.07 -52.40
C GLY A 224 -19.31 -15.07 -51.17
N SER A 225 -18.54 -14.00 -50.92
CA SER A 225 -17.66 -13.91 -49.74
C SER A 225 -18.37 -13.44 -48.44
N GLY A 226 -19.71 -13.35 -48.44
CA GLY A 226 -20.50 -12.92 -47.29
C GLY A 226 -20.42 -11.42 -46.98
N LYS A 227 -21.09 -10.99 -45.91
CA LYS A 227 -21.09 -9.59 -45.45
C LYS A 227 -19.71 -9.20 -44.91
N PRO A 228 -19.14 -8.05 -45.30
CA PRO A 228 -17.84 -7.63 -44.80
C PRO A 228 -17.89 -7.30 -43.30
N ALA A 229 -16.75 -7.51 -42.63
CA ALA A 229 -16.59 -7.16 -41.23
C ALA A 229 -16.93 -5.68 -40.99
N ARG A 230 -17.67 -5.41 -39.90
CA ARG A 230 -18.05 -4.05 -39.52
C ARG A 230 -16.78 -3.27 -39.15
N GLU A 231 -16.71 -2.02 -39.58
CA GLU A 231 -15.59 -1.16 -39.18
C GLU A 231 -15.54 -1.02 -37.66
N PRO A 232 -14.35 -1.10 -37.05
CA PRO A 232 -14.16 -0.78 -35.65
C PRO A 232 -14.68 0.63 -35.38
N LEU A 233 -15.39 0.81 -34.26
CA LEU A 233 -15.97 2.10 -33.88
C LEU A 233 -14.91 3.16 -33.53
N MET A 234 -13.69 2.73 -33.22
CA MET A 234 -12.55 3.59 -32.91
C MET A 234 -11.35 3.15 -33.73
N SER A 235 -10.47 4.10 -34.06
CA SER A 235 -9.18 3.79 -34.67
C SER A 235 -8.30 2.99 -33.72
N GLU A 236 -7.33 2.23 -34.26
CA GLU A 236 -6.37 1.52 -33.41
C GLU A 236 -5.55 2.48 -32.54
N ASP A 237 -5.24 3.66 -33.06
CA ASP A 237 -4.45 4.67 -32.34
C ASP A 237 -5.22 5.25 -31.15
N GLU A 238 -6.50 5.57 -31.32
CA GLU A 238 -7.36 5.99 -30.21
C GLU A 238 -7.48 4.89 -29.14
N ARG A 239 -7.62 3.62 -29.57
CA ARG A 239 -7.68 2.48 -28.65
C ARG A 239 -6.39 2.32 -27.85
N LYS A 240 -5.23 2.49 -28.49
CA LYS A 240 -3.92 2.46 -27.82
C LYS A 240 -3.77 3.62 -26.84
N GLN A 241 -4.15 4.83 -27.23
CA GLN A 241 -4.12 6.01 -26.35
C GLN A 241 -5.01 5.82 -25.12
N LEU A 242 -6.21 5.28 -25.28
CA LEU A 242 -7.11 4.99 -24.16
C LEU A 242 -6.51 3.95 -23.21
N MET A 243 -5.91 2.88 -23.76
CA MET A 243 -5.23 1.85 -22.97
C MET A 243 -4.03 2.43 -22.19
N LEU A 244 -3.21 3.27 -22.83
CA LEU A 244 -2.09 3.95 -22.18
C LEU A 244 -2.55 4.89 -21.06
N HIS A 245 -3.63 5.64 -21.29
CA HIS A 245 -4.21 6.53 -20.28
C HIS A 245 -4.78 5.73 -19.09
N ALA A 246 -5.44 4.61 -19.35
CA ALA A 246 -5.94 3.70 -18.32
C ALA A 246 -4.80 3.10 -17.49
N TYR A 247 -3.72 2.67 -18.15
CA TYR A 247 -2.52 2.14 -17.51
C TYR A 247 -1.85 3.18 -16.60
N ARG A 248 -1.62 4.40 -17.10
CA ARG A 248 -1.05 5.50 -16.29
C ARG A 248 -1.90 5.81 -15.07
N ARG A 249 -3.24 5.78 -15.21
CA ARG A 249 -4.16 6.00 -14.09
C ARG A 249 -4.08 4.87 -13.05
N GLN A 250 -3.89 3.62 -13.48
CA GLN A 250 -3.69 2.51 -12.55
C GLN A 250 -2.40 2.67 -11.74
N GLU A 251 -1.29 3.05 -12.39
CA GLU A 251 -0.02 3.32 -11.70
C GLU A 251 -0.15 4.45 -10.67
N GLN A 252 -0.83 5.55 -11.04
CA GLN A 252 -1.06 6.67 -10.12
C GLN A 252 -1.87 6.27 -8.87
N LEU A 253 -2.89 5.41 -9.03
CA LEU A 253 -3.69 4.92 -7.91
C LEU A 253 -2.87 3.99 -7.01
N GLN A 254 -2.04 3.11 -7.57
CA GLN A 254 -1.15 2.25 -6.78
C GLN A 254 -0.16 3.07 -5.95
N MET A 255 0.47 4.08 -6.56
CA MET A 255 1.39 4.97 -5.83
C MET A 255 0.68 5.76 -4.72
N ALA A 256 -0.59 6.13 -4.91
CA ALA A 256 -1.38 6.80 -3.89
C ALA A 256 -1.68 5.87 -2.70
N ASP A 257 -2.12 4.64 -2.97
CA ASP A 257 -2.40 3.63 -1.95
C ASP A 257 -1.15 3.26 -1.12
N GLU A 258 0.02 3.18 -1.76
CA GLU A 258 1.29 2.91 -1.07
C GLU A 258 1.70 4.08 -0.16
N LYS A 259 1.58 5.32 -0.63
CA LYS A 259 1.84 6.52 0.18
C LYS A 259 0.87 6.63 1.35
N GLU A 260 -0.40 6.29 1.16
CA GLU A 260 -1.40 6.28 2.24
C GLU A 260 -1.07 5.21 3.30
N LYS A 261 -0.64 4.02 2.89
CA LYS A 261 -0.21 2.96 3.83
C LYS A 261 1.05 3.35 4.61
N GLN A 262 2.05 3.93 3.94
CA GLN A 262 3.27 4.40 4.61
C GLN A 262 2.96 5.48 5.65
N THR A 263 2.14 6.48 5.29
CA THR A 263 1.75 7.56 6.20
C THR A 263 0.88 7.06 7.36
N PHE A 264 0.00 6.07 7.16
CA PHE A 264 -0.77 5.47 8.25
C PHE A 264 0.14 4.72 9.23
N LEU A 265 1.11 3.94 8.73
CA LEU A 265 2.04 3.17 9.55
C LEU A 265 2.90 4.11 10.42
N GLN A 266 3.41 5.20 9.84
CA GLN A 266 4.16 6.23 10.58
C GLN A 266 3.32 6.90 11.68
N LYS A 267 2.05 7.23 11.40
CA LYS A 267 1.13 7.79 12.41
C LYS A 267 0.89 6.79 13.54
N LEU A 268 0.58 5.54 13.22
CA LEU A 268 0.36 4.48 14.21
C LEU A 268 1.61 4.28 15.09
N LEU A 269 2.79 4.26 14.46
CA LEU A 269 4.06 4.16 15.15
C LEU A 269 4.27 5.34 16.12
N PHE A 270 4.04 6.57 15.66
CA PHE A 270 4.17 7.77 16.51
C PHE A 270 3.23 7.75 17.72
N TYR A 271 1.95 7.40 17.52
CA TYR A 271 1.00 7.35 18.62
C TYR A 271 1.30 6.22 19.62
N THR A 272 1.75 5.08 19.14
CA THR A 272 2.12 3.94 20.01
C THR A 272 3.38 4.24 20.82
N THR A 273 4.42 4.84 20.25
CA THR A 273 5.62 5.26 21.00
C THR A 273 5.29 6.32 22.05
N ALA A 274 4.48 7.32 21.71
CA ALA A 274 4.01 8.33 22.67
C ALA A 274 3.25 7.71 23.84
N PHE A 275 2.38 6.72 23.57
CA PHE A 275 1.63 6.00 24.61
C PHE A 275 2.57 5.27 25.60
N PHE A 276 3.57 4.53 25.12
CA PHE A 276 4.49 3.80 26.00
C PHE A 276 5.42 4.71 26.80
N ILE A 277 5.78 5.88 26.28
CA ILE A 277 6.50 6.91 27.06
C ILE A 277 5.63 7.41 28.23
N LEU A 278 4.37 7.74 27.94
CA LEU A 278 3.42 8.19 28.97
C LEU A 278 3.15 7.09 30.00
N LEU A 279 3.00 5.84 29.57
CA LEU A 279 2.81 4.70 30.47
C LEU A 279 4.02 4.47 31.38
N SER A 280 5.24 4.56 30.83
CA SER A 280 6.49 4.41 31.59
C SER A 280 6.63 5.49 32.66
N THR A 281 6.43 6.75 32.29
CA THR A 281 6.51 7.89 33.22
C THR A 281 5.48 7.78 34.34
N PHE A 282 4.21 7.51 34.00
CA PHE A 282 3.15 7.37 35.01
C PHE A 282 3.42 6.19 35.95
N SER A 283 3.89 5.05 35.42
CA SER A 283 4.21 3.86 36.24
C SER A 283 5.35 4.13 37.21
N LEU A 284 6.40 4.83 36.78
CA LEU A 284 7.52 5.22 37.63
C LEU A 284 7.09 6.15 38.75
N PHE A 285 6.35 7.22 38.43
CA PHE A 285 5.85 8.16 39.44
C PHE A 285 4.88 7.48 40.42
N ALA A 286 3.94 6.68 39.92
CA ALA A 286 3.01 5.93 40.76
C ALA A 286 3.75 5.01 41.75
N PHE A 287 4.77 4.28 41.29
CA PHE A 287 5.58 3.44 42.17
C PHE A 287 6.28 4.25 43.27
N LEU A 288 6.92 5.37 42.92
CA LEU A 288 7.61 6.23 43.88
C LEU A 288 6.68 6.79 44.96
N PHE A 289 5.42 7.08 44.64
CA PHE A 289 4.43 7.48 45.64
C PHE A 289 3.89 6.30 46.46
N LEU A 290 3.72 5.12 45.87
CA LEU A 290 3.24 3.94 46.62
C LEU A 290 4.23 3.46 47.67
N VAL A 291 5.54 3.73 47.51
CA VAL A 291 6.58 3.34 48.48
C VAL A 291 6.29 3.87 49.90
N PRO A 292 6.27 5.20 50.16
CA PRO A 292 6.06 5.72 51.51
C PRO A 292 4.62 5.52 52.03
N PHE A 293 3.62 5.43 51.14
CA PHE A 293 2.21 5.40 51.54
C PHE A 293 1.62 4.00 51.72
N VAL A 294 2.13 3.00 51.01
CA VAL A 294 1.56 1.65 51.01
C VAL A 294 2.61 0.61 51.37
N ILE A 295 3.78 0.66 50.72
CA ILE A 295 4.82 -0.37 50.85
C ILE A 295 5.49 -0.29 52.23
N ASP A 296 5.97 0.88 52.63
CA ASP A 296 6.60 1.10 53.94
C ASP A 296 5.69 0.73 55.12
N PRO A 297 4.43 1.22 55.22
CA PRO A 297 3.54 0.82 56.31
C PRO A 297 3.21 -0.67 56.28
N ALA A 298 3.02 -1.28 55.09
CA ALA A 298 2.76 -2.70 54.97
C ALA A 298 3.93 -3.54 55.48
N PHE A 299 5.17 -3.22 55.06
CA PHE A 299 6.36 -3.90 55.56
C PHE A 299 6.51 -3.76 57.06
N THR A 300 6.35 -2.55 57.61
CA THR A 300 6.45 -2.38 59.06
C THR A 300 5.39 -3.16 59.83
N THR A 301 4.18 -3.33 59.28
CA THR A 301 3.12 -4.15 59.89
C THR A 301 3.50 -5.63 59.88
N ILE A 302 4.03 -6.13 58.76
CA ILE A 302 4.45 -7.54 58.61
C ILE A 302 5.65 -7.86 59.52
N PHE A 303 6.64 -6.96 59.59
CA PHE A 303 7.84 -7.16 60.42
C PHE A 303 7.56 -7.15 61.92
N MET A 304 6.52 -6.46 62.38
CA MET A 304 6.14 -6.47 63.81
C MET A 304 5.44 -7.77 64.24
N GLN A 305 5.08 -8.67 63.31
CA GLN A 305 4.50 -9.99 63.60
C GLN A 305 3.40 -9.94 64.67
N PHE A 306 2.36 -9.15 64.40
CA PHE A 306 1.18 -9.14 65.28
C PHE A 306 0.51 -10.52 65.31
N ASP A 307 0.13 -10.97 66.50
CA ASP A 307 -0.69 -12.18 66.62
C ASP A 307 -2.09 -11.92 66.05
N THR A 308 -2.61 -12.84 65.24
CA THR A 308 -3.96 -12.72 64.65
C THR A 308 -5.06 -13.07 65.65
N ARG A 309 -4.71 -13.64 66.80
CA ARG A 309 -5.65 -13.90 67.90
C ARG A 309 -5.81 -12.63 68.75
N PRO A 310 -7.03 -12.11 68.96
CA PRO A 310 -7.26 -10.92 69.76
C PRO A 310 -6.99 -11.19 71.25
N ALA A 311 -6.21 -10.31 71.88
CA ALA A 311 -6.01 -10.25 73.32
C ALA A 311 -7.04 -9.33 73.99
N GLU A 312 -7.28 -9.53 75.29
CA GLU A 312 -8.16 -8.64 76.06
C GLU A 312 -7.32 -7.51 76.67
N CYS A 313 -7.52 -6.28 76.18
CA CYS A 313 -6.87 -5.06 76.64
C CYS A 313 -7.77 -4.27 77.60
N VAL A 314 -7.17 -3.68 78.64
CA VAL A 314 -7.83 -2.75 79.57
C VAL A 314 -7.03 -1.46 79.71
N THR A 315 -7.68 -0.32 79.50
CA THR A 315 -7.05 1.00 79.66
C THR A 315 -6.75 1.29 81.12
N ILE A 316 -5.47 1.51 81.43
CA ILE A 316 -5.01 1.78 82.80
C ILE A 316 -4.66 3.24 83.05
N ASP A 317 -4.16 3.93 82.03
CA ASP A 317 -3.66 5.29 82.15
C ASP A 317 -3.82 6.02 80.82
N VAL A 318 -4.16 7.30 80.91
CA VAL A 318 -4.31 8.20 79.77
C VAL A 318 -3.61 9.50 80.11
N GLU A 319 -2.48 9.71 79.44
CA GLU A 319 -1.66 10.90 79.65
C GLU A 319 -1.88 11.87 78.50
N SER A 320 -2.27 13.11 78.81
CA SER A 320 -2.43 14.18 77.83
C SER A 320 -1.49 15.33 78.12
N ARG A 321 -0.67 15.70 77.13
CA ARG A 321 0.25 16.85 77.23
C ARG A 321 -0.03 17.86 76.11
N ARG A 322 0.34 19.12 76.37
CA ARG A 322 0.28 20.22 75.39
C ARG A 322 1.68 20.76 75.09
N GLY A 323 1.92 21.12 73.84
CA GLY A 323 3.15 21.76 73.35
C GLY A 323 3.96 20.88 72.38
N THR A 324 4.55 21.50 71.36
CA THR A 324 5.21 20.83 70.24
C THR A 324 6.41 19.97 70.65
N SER A 325 7.19 20.39 71.65
CA SER A 325 8.37 19.65 72.14
C SER A 325 8.05 18.46 73.05
N ASN A 326 6.84 18.41 73.61
CA ASN A 326 6.43 17.36 74.55
C ASN A 326 5.60 16.24 73.89
N CYS A 327 5.28 16.39 72.59
CA CYS A 327 4.34 15.56 71.85
C CYS A 327 4.98 14.66 70.77
N SER A 328 6.15 14.09 71.06
CA SER A 328 6.78 13.06 70.20
C SER A 328 6.13 11.68 70.31
N TRP A 329 5.25 11.48 71.30
CA TRP A 329 4.58 10.23 71.62
C TRP A 329 3.07 10.50 71.75
N THR A 330 2.28 9.84 70.92
CA THR A 330 0.82 9.95 70.90
C THR A 330 0.24 8.65 70.39
N SER A 331 -0.90 8.21 70.93
CA SER A 331 -1.57 6.99 70.50
C SER A 331 -2.20 7.14 69.12
N CYS A 332 -2.72 8.33 68.76
CA CYS A 332 -3.35 8.56 67.46
C CYS A 332 -2.95 9.92 66.88
N ARG A 333 -2.61 9.95 65.59
CA ARG A 333 -2.24 11.15 64.83
C ARG A 333 -2.97 11.25 63.48
N GLU A 334 -3.78 12.28 63.31
CA GLU A 334 -4.39 12.64 62.01
C GLU A 334 -3.36 13.39 61.14
N GLY A 335 -2.85 12.72 60.11
CA GLY A 335 -1.79 13.18 59.25
C GLY A 335 -0.41 12.85 59.79
N CYS A 336 0.26 11.88 59.17
CA CYS A 336 1.59 11.40 59.57
C CYS A 336 2.68 12.49 59.47
N THR A 337 2.46 13.53 58.66
CA THR A 337 3.36 14.67 58.48
C THR A 337 2.93 15.94 59.23
N LYS A 338 1.78 15.93 59.92
CA LYS A 338 1.19 17.13 60.55
C LYS A 338 1.75 17.37 61.94
N GLU A 339 2.17 18.59 62.26
CA GLU A 339 2.59 18.96 63.62
C GLU A 339 1.42 18.86 64.62
N LEU A 340 1.70 18.31 65.82
CA LEU A 340 0.73 18.14 66.89
C LEU A 340 1.06 19.09 68.05
N TYR A 341 0.03 19.77 68.56
CA TYR A 341 0.12 20.64 69.74
C TYR A 341 -0.55 20.04 70.98
N ASP A 342 -1.49 19.12 70.79
CA ASP A 342 -2.15 18.33 71.83
C ASP A 342 -1.89 16.85 71.54
N CYS A 343 -1.27 16.13 72.46
CA CYS A 343 -1.00 14.70 72.35
C CYS A 343 -1.61 13.93 73.52
N THR A 344 -2.15 12.75 73.21
CA THR A 344 -2.75 11.85 74.19
C THR A 344 -2.22 10.45 73.95
N GLN A 345 -1.65 9.85 74.99
CA GLN A 345 -1.19 8.46 74.96
C GLN A 345 -2.07 7.63 75.85
N ILE A 346 -2.57 6.53 75.30
CA ILE A 346 -3.32 5.52 76.01
C ILE A 346 -2.36 4.37 76.33
N ARG A 347 -2.32 3.99 77.61
CA ARG A 347 -1.61 2.81 78.11
C ARG A 347 -2.61 1.76 78.56
N VAL A 348 -2.34 0.53 78.17
CA VAL A 348 -3.22 -0.61 78.43
C VAL A 348 -2.45 -1.77 79.03
N ASN A 349 -3.14 -2.55 79.87
CA ASN A 349 -2.69 -3.89 80.23
C ASN A 349 -3.41 -4.88 79.35
N TYR A 350 -2.73 -5.93 78.91
CA TYR A 350 -3.38 -6.99 78.15
C TYR A 350 -3.05 -8.37 78.69
N LYS A 351 -4.00 -9.28 78.53
CA LYS A 351 -3.84 -10.70 78.83
C LYS A 351 -4.09 -11.51 77.56
N LEU A 352 -3.31 -12.56 77.40
CA LEU A 352 -3.47 -13.48 76.29
C LEU A 352 -4.73 -14.32 76.50
N PRO A 353 -5.45 -14.69 75.42
CA PRO A 353 -6.52 -15.65 75.53
C PRO A 353 -5.97 -16.97 76.09
N GLU A 354 -6.62 -17.53 77.11
CA GLU A 354 -6.30 -18.88 77.57
C GLU A 354 -6.52 -19.84 76.40
N ASN A 355 -5.50 -20.63 76.06
CA ASN A 355 -5.67 -21.77 75.18
C ASN A 355 -6.63 -22.73 75.90
N THR A 356 -7.91 -22.63 75.60
CA THR A 356 -8.84 -23.73 75.84
C THR A 356 -8.31 -24.87 74.97
N THR A 357 -7.58 -25.79 75.60
CA THR A 357 -7.33 -27.10 75.03
C THR A 357 -8.68 -27.68 74.66
N GLU A 358 -8.94 -27.73 73.37
CA GLU A 358 -10.12 -28.34 72.77
C GLU A 358 -10.30 -29.74 73.37
N GLY A 359 -11.42 -29.92 74.06
CA GLY A 359 -11.91 -31.24 74.41
C GLY A 359 -12.47 -31.91 73.17
N SER A 360 -11.78 -32.97 72.75
CA SER A 360 -12.20 -34.16 72.00
C SER A 360 -13.50 -34.17 71.18
N ASP A 361 -13.31 -34.66 69.95
CA ASP A 361 -14.17 -35.55 69.16
C ASP A 361 -15.16 -34.94 68.14
N GLY A 362 -14.91 -35.24 66.85
CA GLY A 362 -15.94 -35.26 65.81
C GLY A 362 -15.48 -34.94 64.39
N GLU A 363 -14.98 -35.97 63.68
CA GLU A 363 -15.00 -36.20 62.22
C GLU A 363 -15.26 -35.06 61.21
N GLY A 364 -14.39 -34.99 60.18
CA GLY A 364 -14.75 -34.44 58.86
C GLY A 364 -13.56 -33.93 58.05
N GLY A 365 -13.05 -34.74 57.13
CA GLY A 365 -11.81 -34.50 56.39
C GLY A 365 -11.86 -33.44 55.28
N ALA A 366 -10.67 -33.01 54.84
CA ALA A 366 -10.14 -33.20 53.47
C ALA A 366 -8.97 -32.25 53.16
N VAL A 367 -7.81 -32.87 52.89
CA VAL A 367 -6.83 -32.59 51.81
C VAL A 367 -6.07 -31.25 51.80
N GLY A 368 -4.73 -31.35 51.87
CA GLY A 368 -3.81 -30.31 51.38
C GLY A 368 -2.39 -30.42 51.95
N SER A 369 -1.56 -31.24 51.32
CA SER A 369 -0.18 -31.61 51.70
C SER A 369 0.83 -30.47 51.67
N VAL A 370 1.67 -30.35 52.71
CA VAL A 370 3.10 -29.94 52.64
C VAL A 370 3.87 -30.63 53.79
N GLU A 371 4.76 -31.55 53.42
CA GLU A 371 5.92 -32.09 54.18
C GLU A 371 6.94 -30.95 54.38
N ASP A 372 7.75 -30.76 55.43
CA ASP A 372 8.03 -31.39 56.72
C ASP A 372 8.73 -30.29 57.56
N ASP A 373 8.33 -30.07 58.82
CA ASP A 373 9.09 -29.30 59.83
C ASP A 373 9.38 -30.24 61.01
N GLU A 374 10.63 -30.67 61.13
CA GLU A 374 11.17 -31.32 62.34
C GLU A 374 12.59 -30.77 62.54
N GLU A 375 12.73 -29.64 63.25
CA GLU A 375 13.86 -29.47 64.16
C GLU A 375 13.57 -28.44 65.27
N ASN A 376 13.03 -28.93 66.38
CA ASN A 376 13.14 -28.24 67.66
C ASN A 376 14.56 -28.47 68.21
N LYS A 377 15.45 -27.48 68.08
CA LYS A 377 16.59 -27.30 68.99
C LYS A 377 17.23 -25.92 68.84
N ARG A 378 17.42 -25.28 70.00
CA ARG A 378 18.40 -24.23 70.32
C ARG A 378 18.14 -22.84 69.74
N MET A 379 17.70 -21.94 70.64
CA MET A 379 17.97 -20.51 70.57
C MET A 379 19.46 -20.23 70.31
N PRO A 380 19.81 -19.46 69.26
CA PRO A 380 21.05 -18.70 69.20
C PRO A 380 20.79 -17.30 69.77
N ARG A 381 21.45 -17.02 70.90
CA ARG A 381 21.74 -15.69 71.41
C ARG A 381 22.48 -14.90 70.31
N TYR A 382 21.86 -13.85 69.76
CA TYR A 382 22.56 -12.85 68.93
C TYR A 382 22.60 -11.52 69.68
N GLU A 383 23.73 -11.27 70.33
CA GLU A 383 24.14 -9.97 70.84
C GLU A 383 24.65 -9.09 69.70
N ARG A 384 23.92 -8.02 69.40
CA ARG A 384 24.35 -6.66 68.99
C ARG A 384 23.10 -5.96 68.47
N SER A 385 22.63 -4.83 68.96
CA SER A 385 23.35 -3.68 69.50
C SER A 385 22.38 -2.79 70.28
N LEU A 386 22.62 -2.60 71.58
CA LEU A 386 22.23 -1.36 72.26
C LEU A 386 23.31 -1.06 73.30
N GLY A 387 24.34 -0.36 72.85
CA GLY A 387 25.31 0.30 73.71
C GLY A 387 25.24 1.78 73.40
N GLU A 388 24.42 2.52 74.15
CA GLU A 388 24.77 3.85 74.66
C GLU A 388 23.79 4.26 75.77
N TYR A 389 24.36 4.54 76.94
CA TYR A 389 23.79 5.07 78.19
C TYR A 389 22.89 4.14 79.02
N ILE A 390 23.54 3.23 79.76
CA ILE A 390 23.15 2.92 81.15
C ILE A 390 24.13 3.69 82.04
N GLU A 391 23.58 4.52 82.93
CA GLU A 391 24.31 5.10 84.07
C GLU A 391 24.79 3.96 84.98
N ASP A 392 26.08 3.98 85.29
CA ASP A 392 26.69 3.11 86.30
C ASP A 392 25.99 3.33 87.66
N GLY A 393 25.49 2.23 88.23
CA GLY A 393 25.15 2.19 89.63
C GLY A 393 26.41 2.02 90.47
N ASP A 394 26.58 2.88 91.47
CA ASP A 394 27.39 2.57 92.63
C ASP A 394 26.60 2.90 93.91
N GLU A 395 26.80 2.07 94.91
CA GLU A 395 25.93 1.86 96.05
C GLU A 395 25.93 2.99 97.10
N ASN A 396 24.79 3.05 97.81
CA ASN A 396 24.58 3.43 99.21
C ASN A 396 24.09 4.86 99.59
N PHE A 397 23.21 4.78 100.60
CA PHE A 397 22.73 5.78 101.57
C PHE A 397 21.48 6.62 101.23
N ALA A 398 20.44 6.30 102.01
CA ALA A 398 19.18 7.01 102.17
C ALA A 398 19.37 8.44 102.68
N VAL A 399 18.57 9.38 102.15
CA VAL A 399 18.00 10.53 102.86
C VAL A 399 16.66 10.89 102.19
N ASP A 400 15.62 11.08 102.99
CA ASP A 400 14.34 11.71 102.61
C ASP A 400 14.59 13.07 101.92
N ASP A 401 13.92 13.35 100.81
CA ASP A 401 13.54 14.74 100.55
C ASP A 401 12.21 14.83 99.81
N GLU A 402 11.37 15.72 100.33
CA GLU A 402 10.04 16.04 99.86
C GLU A 402 10.09 16.54 98.41
N ASN A 403 9.52 15.79 97.47
CA ASN A 403 8.86 16.38 96.31
C ASN A 403 7.88 15.37 95.72
N GLY A 404 6.59 15.69 95.80
CA GLY A 404 5.49 14.87 95.29
C GLY A 404 5.52 14.69 93.77
N LEU A 405 6.35 13.78 93.27
CA LEU A 405 6.35 13.27 91.91
C LEU A 405 5.43 12.04 91.82
N PRO A 406 4.52 11.92 90.83
CA PRO A 406 3.74 10.71 90.67
C PRO A 406 4.67 9.53 90.33
N LYS A 407 4.47 8.40 91.03
CA LYS A 407 5.21 7.15 90.82
C LYS A 407 5.09 6.70 89.36
N SER A 408 6.21 6.35 88.73
CA SER A 408 6.21 5.65 87.45
C SER A 408 5.45 4.33 87.59
N PHE A 409 4.45 4.11 86.73
CA PHE A 409 3.74 2.83 86.67
C PHE A 409 4.72 1.73 86.21
N PRO A 410 4.69 0.52 86.80
CA PRO A 410 5.56 -0.57 86.36
C PRO A 410 5.16 -1.02 84.95
N THR A 411 5.99 -0.70 83.97
CA THR A 411 5.87 -1.19 82.59
C THR A 411 6.77 -2.40 82.41
N GLY A 412 6.22 -3.52 81.91
CA GLY A 412 7.02 -4.71 81.62
C GLY A 412 6.21 -5.98 81.43
N LEU A 413 6.91 -7.04 80.99
CA LEU A 413 6.40 -8.41 81.00
C LEU A 413 6.22 -8.85 82.44
N MET A 414 5.05 -9.40 82.75
CA MET A 414 4.81 -9.93 84.09
C MET A 414 5.08 -11.45 84.11
N GLY A 415 5.50 -11.96 85.28
CA GLY A 415 5.77 -13.38 85.48
C GLY A 415 4.49 -14.23 85.60
N ASN A 416 4.65 -15.55 85.66
CA ASN A 416 3.54 -16.53 85.63
C ASN A 416 2.46 -16.38 86.74
N ASP A 417 2.69 -15.56 87.76
CA ASP A 417 1.78 -15.38 88.90
C ASP A 417 0.84 -14.17 88.74
N SER A 418 0.91 -13.45 87.62
CA SER A 418 0.03 -12.30 87.33
C SER A 418 -1.03 -12.59 86.29
N VAL A 419 -2.22 -12.00 86.47
CA VAL A 419 -3.34 -12.08 85.52
C VAL A 419 -3.05 -11.41 84.18
N TRP A 420 -2.09 -10.47 84.13
CA TRP A 420 -1.72 -9.74 82.92
C TRP A 420 -0.46 -10.32 82.30
N TYR A 421 -0.40 -10.35 80.97
CA TYR A 421 0.79 -10.76 80.23
C TYR A 421 1.80 -9.62 80.12
N PHE A 422 1.32 -8.39 79.91
CA PHE A 422 2.14 -7.19 79.85
C PHE A 422 1.38 -6.00 80.44
N THR A 423 2.09 -5.16 81.19
CA THR A 423 1.51 -3.94 81.78
C THR A 423 2.06 -2.66 81.17
N GLY A 424 1.16 -1.70 80.92
CA GLY A 424 1.50 -0.38 80.39
C GLY A 424 1.96 -0.36 78.94
N ALA A 425 1.43 -1.26 78.10
CA ALA A 425 1.63 -1.25 76.65
C ALA A 425 1.00 0.00 76.02
N LYS A 426 1.63 0.52 74.96
CA LYS A 426 1.14 1.67 74.20
C LYS A 426 0.13 1.21 73.16
N LEU A 427 -1.09 1.75 73.24
CA LEU A 427 -2.14 1.48 72.25
C LEU A 427 -2.03 2.43 71.06
N PHE A 428 -2.12 1.88 69.85
CA PHE A 428 -2.18 2.62 68.59
C PHE A 428 -3.36 2.13 67.72
N PRO A 429 -3.90 2.94 66.80
CA PRO A 429 -4.90 2.48 65.83
C PRO A 429 -4.29 1.55 64.76
N ASN A 430 -3.00 1.73 64.44
CA ASN A 430 -2.22 0.92 63.51
C ASN A 430 -0.74 0.97 63.90
N VAL A 431 0.12 0.19 63.25
CA VAL A 431 1.56 0.10 63.59
C VAL A 431 2.31 1.44 63.54
N LYS A 432 1.85 2.41 62.75
CA LYS A 432 2.46 3.75 62.64
C LYS A 432 1.88 4.76 63.62
N GLY A 433 0.73 4.47 64.25
CA GLY A 433 0.02 5.39 65.13
C GLY A 433 -0.60 6.61 64.42
N CYS A 434 -0.61 6.63 63.08
CA CYS A 434 -1.06 7.77 62.28
C CYS A 434 -1.83 7.36 61.02
N GLY A 435 -2.63 8.28 60.47
CA GLY A 435 -3.48 8.02 59.32
C GLY A 435 -4.26 9.26 58.88
N TYR A 436 -5.02 9.16 57.79
CA TYR A 436 -5.78 10.27 57.21
C TYR A 436 -7.29 9.96 57.17
N PRO A 437 -8.18 10.94 57.40
CA PRO A 437 -9.63 10.74 57.24
C PRO A 437 -10.00 10.34 55.80
N PRO A 438 -10.98 9.43 55.58
CA PRO A 438 -11.90 8.84 56.56
C PRO A 438 -11.36 7.59 57.27
N ILE A 439 -10.18 7.07 56.89
CA ILE A 439 -9.64 5.78 57.36
C ILE A 439 -9.27 5.84 58.84
N LEU A 440 -8.74 6.97 59.31
CA LEU A 440 -8.43 7.20 60.72
C LEU A 440 -9.05 8.52 61.20
N ASN A 441 -9.80 8.44 62.29
CA ASN A 441 -10.36 9.60 62.99
C ASN A 441 -10.00 9.51 64.47
N CYS A 442 -9.10 10.39 64.93
CA CYS A 442 -8.58 10.32 66.28
C CYS A 442 -9.62 10.74 67.32
N SER A 443 -10.56 11.62 66.98
CA SER A 443 -11.64 11.99 67.91
C SER A 443 -12.54 10.81 68.27
N ILE A 444 -12.79 9.91 67.29
CA ILE A 444 -13.56 8.68 67.50
C ILE A 444 -12.71 7.68 68.30
N PHE A 445 -11.45 7.50 67.91
CA PHE A 445 -10.52 6.60 68.58
C PHE A 445 -10.38 6.93 70.08
N TYR A 446 -10.15 8.20 70.43
CA TYR A 446 -10.03 8.60 71.84
C TYR A 446 -11.34 8.42 72.61
N ARG A 447 -12.50 8.70 72.01
CA ARG A 447 -13.80 8.44 72.67
C ARG A 447 -14.03 6.95 72.96
N GLN A 448 -13.50 6.09 72.09
CA GLN A 448 -13.68 4.64 72.20
C GLN A 448 -12.70 3.98 73.18
N TYR A 449 -11.45 4.46 73.29
CA TYR A 449 -10.40 3.76 74.03
C TYR A 449 -9.81 4.53 75.22
N ALA A 450 -10.09 5.83 75.37
CA ALA A 450 -9.49 6.65 76.44
C ALA A 450 -10.20 6.56 77.81
N ASN A 451 -11.28 5.78 77.94
CA ASN A 451 -11.95 5.63 79.24
C ASN A 451 -11.17 4.63 80.12
N ILE A 452 -10.75 5.07 81.30
CA ILE A 452 -9.99 4.24 82.25
C ILE A 452 -10.87 3.08 82.74
N GLY A 453 -10.32 1.86 82.73
CA GLY A 453 -11.01 0.62 83.14
C GLY A 453 -11.86 -0.04 82.04
N GLN A 454 -11.90 0.51 80.83
CA GLN A 454 -12.64 -0.08 79.71
C GLN A 454 -11.91 -1.29 79.12
N ASN A 455 -12.64 -2.39 78.86
CA ASN A 455 -12.11 -3.58 78.19
C ASN A 455 -12.46 -3.61 76.69
N PHE A 456 -11.52 -4.07 75.87
CA PHE A 456 -11.70 -4.23 74.42
C PHE A 456 -10.69 -5.24 73.85
N SER A 457 -10.97 -5.74 72.64
CA SER A 457 -10.06 -6.61 71.91
C SER A 457 -8.93 -5.80 71.26
N CYS A 458 -7.70 -6.28 71.37
CA CYS A 458 -6.51 -5.67 70.77
C CYS A 458 -5.55 -6.74 70.24
N TYR A 459 -4.62 -6.34 69.38
CA TYR A 459 -3.58 -7.23 68.85
C TYR A 459 -2.21 -6.78 69.35
N TYR A 460 -1.41 -7.73 69.84
CA TYR A 460 -0.08 -7.46 70.38
C TYR A 460 1.01 -7.90 69.41
N SER A 461 2.13 -7.19 69.43
CA SER A 461 3.31 -7.52 68.62
C SER A 461 4.16 -8.59 69.32
N LYS A 462 4.58 -9.62 68.59
CA LYS A 462 5.51 -10.64 69.09
C LYS A 462 6.95 -10.13 69.15
N VAL A 463 7.27 -9.11 68.36
CA VAL A 463 8.60 -8.51 68.28
C VAL A 463 8.79 -7.45 69.37
N ASP A 464 7.77 -6.64 69.65
CA ASP A 464 7.75 -5.66 70.73
C ASP A 464 6.45 -5.76 71.54
N PRO A 465 6.45 -6.50 72.67
CA PRO A 465 5.28 -6.67 73.54
C PRO A 465 4.73 -5.36 74.11
N GLY A 466 5.48 -4.25 74.04
CA GLY A 466 5.07 -2.93 74.50
C GLY A 466 4.15 -2.17 73.54
N ILE A 467 3.88 -2.72 72.35
CA ILE A 467 3.03 -2.11 71.32
C ILE A 467 1.80 -2.98 71.08
N VAL A 468 0.62 -2.36 71.15
CA VAL A 468 -0.66 -3.00 70.81
C VAL A 468 -1.47 -2.13 69.87
N ILE A 469 -2.23 -2.78 68.98
CA ILE A 469 -3.07 -2.11 67.98
C ILE A 469 -4.55 -2.47 68.14
N SER A 470 -5.46 -1.55 67.79
CA SER A 470 -6.91 -1.81 67.84
C SER A 470 -7.39 -2.68 66.68
N ASP A 471 -6.92 -2.39 65.47
CA ASP A 471 -7.39 -3.02 64.23
C ASP A 471 -6.23 -3.66 63.48
N LEU A 472 -6.36 -4.95 63.15
CA LEU A 472 -5.39 -5.72 62.38
C LEU A 472 -6.09 -6.45 61.24
N ASP A 473 -5.81 -6.04 60.00
CA ASP A 473 -6.20 -6.78 58.79
C ASP A 473 -4.96 -7.11 57.97
N MET A 474 -4.43 -8.30 58.18
CA MET A 474 -3.25 -8.77 57.45
C MET A 474 -3.56 -9.03 55.97
N TRP A 475 -4.79 -9.44 55.62
CA TRP A 475 -5.16 -9.74 54.24
C TRP A 475 -5.16 -8.49 53.38
N GLN A 476 -5.76 -7.40 53.88
CA GLN A 476 -5.74 -6.11 53.20
C GLN A 476 -4.31 -5.58 53.02
N VAL A 477 -3.46 -5.72 54.05
CA VAL A 477 -2.04 -5.33 53.99
C VAL A 477 -1.28 -6.13 52.92
N TYR A 478 -1.46 -7.46 52.88
CA TYR A 478 -0.83 -8.30 51.86
C TYR A 478 -1.30 -7.98 50.44
N MET A 479 -2.62 -7.84 50.23
CA MET A 479 -3.16 -7.55 48.90
C MET A 479 -2.75 -6.16 48.39
N ASN A 480 -2.75 -5.15 49.26
CA ASN A 480 -2.27 -3.82 48.89
C ASN A 480 -0.78 -3.82 48.53
N LEU A 481 0.04 -4.59 49.26
CA LEU A 481 1.46 -4.76 48.96
C LEU A 481 1.67 -5.45 47.60
N VAL A 482 0.93 -6.53 47.33
CA VAL A 482 1.00 -7.26 46.07
C VAL A 482 0.61 -6.36 44.91
N TYR A 483 -0.50 -5.62 44.98
CA TYR A 483 -0.91 -4.71 43.92
C TYR A 483 0.06 -3.55 43.70
N ALA A 484 0.65 -3.01 44.78
CA ALA A 484 1.63 -1.92 44.70
C ALA A 484 2.94 -2.32 44.00
N MET A 485 3.27 -3.61 43.96
CA MET A 485 4.44 -4.13 43.24
C MET A 485 4.07 -4.71 41.87
N ALA A 486 3.00 -5.50 41.79
CA ALA A 486 2.63 -6.27 40.61
C ALA A 486 2.05 -5.43 39.46
N ILE A 487 1.56 -4.22 39.72
CA ILE A 487 1.00 -3.35 38.69
C ILE A 487 2.07 -2.43 38.08
N PRO A 488 2.76 -1.57 38.85
CA PRO A 488 3.66 -0.57 38.26
C PRO A 488 5.00 -1.15 37.79
N ILE A 489 5.50 -2.23 38.39
CA ILE A 489 6.81 -2.81 38.02
C ILE A 489 6.73 -3.47 36.64
N PRO A 490 5.78 -4.38 36.35
CA PRO A 490 5.68 -4.98 35.02
C PRO A 490 5.28 -3.98 33.94
N SER A 491 4.41 -3.01 34.24
CA SER A 491 4.03 -1.97 33.25
C SER A 491 5.22 -1.11 32.85
N PHE A 492 6.10 -0.75 33.79
CA PHE A 492 7.33 -0.04 33.51
C PHE A 492 8.30 -0.88 32.68
N ILE A 493 8.52 -2.15 33.06
CA ILE A 493 9.43 -3.06 32.34
C ILE A 493 8.99 -3.27 30.89
N ILE A 494 7.70 -3.54 30.66
CA ILE A 494 7.15 -3.73 29.30
C ILE A 494 7.32 -2.46 28.47
N SER A 495 7.07 -1.28 29.06
CA SER A 495 7.22 0.00 28.38
C SER A 495 8.68 0.25 27.99
N VAL A 496 9.63 -0.03 28.88
CA VAL A 496 11.06 0.12 28.60
C VAL A 496 11.51 -0.85 27.50
N ILE A 497 11.10 -2.12 27.57
CA ILE A 497 11.42 -3.11 26.51
C ILE A 497 10.90 -2.62 25.16
N TYR A 498 9.64 -2.18 25.08
CA TYR A 498 9.09 -1.64 23.84
C TYR A 498 9.89 -0.44 23.32
N LEU A 499 10.24 0.51 24.20
CA LEU A 499 11.02 1.69 23.80
C LEU A 499 12.43 1.33 23.32
N THR A 500 13.08 0.35 23.94
CA THR A 500 14.38 -0.14 23.45
C THR A 500 14.26 -0.79 22.08
N ILE A 501 13.21 -1.59 21.84
CA ILE A 501 12.96 -2.18 20.52
C ILE A 501 12.66 -1.07 19.51
N ALA A 502 11.77 -0.13 19.83
CA ALA A 502 11.45 0.99 18.94
C ALA A 502 12.69 1.83 18.58
N TYR A 503 13.58 2.07 19.55
CA TYR A 503 14.84 2.78 19.31
C TYR A 503 15.78 2.01 18.38
N PHE A 504 16.06 0.74 18.66
CA PHE A 504 17.02 -0.05 17.89
C PHE A 504 16.51 -0.58 16.55
N LYS A 505 15.21 -0.82 16.41
CA LYS A 505 14.61 -1.41 15.21
C LYS A 505 13.99 -0.41 14.27
N ILE A 506 13.48 0.71 14.78
CA ILE A 506 12.62 1.58 14.00
C ILE A 506 13.34 2.87 13.65
N TYR A 507 13.90 3.56 14.66
CA TYR A 507 14.66 4.79 14.42
C TYR A 507 16.06 4.55 13.83
N ASN A 508 16.69 3.42 14.14
CA ASN A 508 17.97 3.03 13.53
C ASN A 508 17.84 2.56 12.07
N GLU A 509 16.67 2.03 11.66
CA GLU A 509 16.44 1.61 10.26
C GLU A 509 16.17 2.84 9.36
N ASP A 510 15.48 3.88 9.87
CA ASP A 510 15.26 5.14 9.16
C ASP A 510 16.57 5.91 8.84
N GLU A 511 17.61 5.75 9.67
CA GLU A 511 18.95 6.33 9.41
C GLU A 511 19.68 5.63 8.24
N VAL A 512 19.39 4.34 8.00
CA VAL A 512 20.00 3.56 6.92
C VAL A 512 19.25 3.75 5.59
N VAL A 513 17.93 3.96 5.63
CA VAL A 513 17.11 4.20 4.41
C VAL A 513 17.43 5.56 3.77
N LEU A 514 17.86 6.55 4.55
CA LEU A 514 18.28 7.85 4.01
C LEU A 514 19.66 7.83 3.30
N VAL A 515 20.45 6.77 3.45
CA VAL A 515 21.82 6.69 2.90
C VAL A 515 21.94 5.70 1.73
N GLY A 516 20.95 4.83 1.52
CA GLY A 516 21.02 3.75 0.51
C GLY A 516 20.43 4.06 -0.87
N GLY A 517 20.09 5.33 -1.16
CA GLY A 517 19.25 5.70 -2.31
C GLY A 517 19.96 6.25 -3.55
N GLU A 518 21.29 6.20 -3.66
CA GLU A 518 22.00 6.69 -4.84
C GLU A 518 23.17 5.78 -5.22
N GLU A 519 22.89 4.75 -6.02
CA GLU A 519 23.87 4.19 -6.95
C GLU A 519 23.24 4.05 -8.33
N GLY A 520 23.78 4.80 -9.29
CA GLY A 520 23.71 4.50 -10.72
C GLY A 520 23.01 5.54 -11.61
N GLU A 521 23.77 6.52 -12.11
CA GLU A 521 23.98 6.73 -13.56
C GLU A 521 24.99 7.89 -13.80
N GLU A 522 26.06 7.58 -14.52
CA GLU A 522 27.06 8.54 -15.01
C GLU A 522 26.49 9.35 -16.20
N GLY A 523 26.81 10.65 -16.29
CA GLY A 523 26.63 11.42 -17.54
C GLY A 523 26.65 12.96 -17.44
N GLU A 524 27.85 13.53 -17.57
CA GLU A 524 28.22 14.83 -18.20
C GLU A 524 27.75 16.20 -17.66
N GLU A 525 28.73 16.88 -17.04
CA GLU A 525 29.19 18.30 -17.11
C GLU A 525 28.24 19.51 -17.35
N GLY A 526 28.36 20.49 -16.45
CA GLY A 526 28.03 21.91 -16.67
C GLY A 526 28.41 22.80 -15.47
N GLU A 527 29.38 23.70 -15.67
CA GLU A 527 30.01 24.64 -14.69
C GLU A 527 29.06 25.67 -14.03
N GLY A 528 29.44 26.17 -12.83
CA GLY A 528 29.01 27.51 -12.36
C GLY A 528 29.10 27.83 -10.86
N ASP A 529 30.29 28.23 -10.40
CA ASP A 529 30.65 29.31 -9.43
C ASP A 529 30.08 29.39 -7.97
N GLY A 530 31.00 29.65 -7.01
CA GLY A 530 30.68 30.36 -5.74
C GLY A 530 31.08 29.76 -4.36
N THR A 531 32.38 29.77 -4.02
CA THR A 531 33.08 30.07 -2.71
C THR A 531 32.52 29.70 -1.29
N PRO A 532 33.37 29.57 -0.23
CA PRO A 532 33.29 28.49 0.78
C PRO A 532 33.16 28.90 2.28
N LEU A 533 32.93 27.87 3.13
CA LEU A 533 33.11 27.73 4.62
C LEU A 533 31.96 28.19 5.55
N PRO A 534 31.83 27.69 6.82
CA PRO A 534 32.55 26.62 7.54
C PRO A 534 31.60 25.55 8.20
N PRO A 535 32.13 24.50 8.87
CA PRO A 535 31.33 23.39 9.38
C PRO A 535 30.80 23.67 10.78
N THR A 536 29.52 23.37 11.05
CA THR A 536 29.06 23.22 12.43
C THR A 536 28.08 22.06 12.54
N SER A 537 28.60 20.95 13.05
CA SER A 537 27.83 19.91 13.71
C SER A 537 26.95 20.53 14.80
N GLY A 538 25.66 20.22 14.79
CA GLY A 538 24.74 20.68 15.83
C GLY A 538 23.45 19.87 15.81
N ALA A 539 23.34 18.93 16.73
CA ALA A 539 22.14 18.13 16.97
C ALA A 539 20.91 19.03 17.23
N LEU A 540 19.79 18.71 16.59
CA LEU A 540 18.53 19.43 16.80
C LEU A 540 17.77 18.85 17.99
N THR A 541 17.94 19.47 19.15
CA THR A 541 16.99 19.39 20.28
C THR A 541 15.82 20.36 20.07
N PRO A 542 14.65 20.15 20.71
CA PRO A 542 13.44 20.93 20.48
C PRO A 542 13.58 22.33 21.10
N GLY A 543 13.91 23.33 20.28
CA GLY A 543 14.01 24.71 20.74
C GLY A 543 14.55 25.75 19.75
N SER A 544 14.88 25.40 18.50
CA SER A 544 15.42 26.37 17.53
C SER A 544 14.35 27.07 16.70
N GLU A 545 14.56 28.36 16.45
CA GLU A 545 13.63 29.30 15.79
C GLU A 545 13.28 28.93 14.33
N ALA A 546 14.07 28.07 13.67
CA ALA A 546 13.80 27.57 12.32
C ALA A 546 12.47 26.79 12.20
N PHE A 547 12.01 26.15 13.29
CA PHE A 547 10.73 25.42 13.29
C PHE A 547 9.50 26.35 13.37
N ARG A 548 9.68 27.63 13.74
CA ARG A 548 8.57 28.60 13.84
C ARG A 548 8.32 29.35 12.53
N GLU A 549 9.35 29.54 11.70
CA GLU A 549 9.22 30.24 10.41
C GLU A 549 8.54 29.36 9.34
N ASP A 550 8.79 28.04 9.33
CA ASP A 550 8.16 27.12 8.38
C ASP A 550 6.66 26.91 8.62
N LEU A 551 6.20 27.02 9.88
CA LEU A 551 4.77 26.88 10.21
C LEU A 551 3.94 28.09 9.74
N ALA A 552 4.55 29.28 9.69
CA ALA A 552 3.91 30.51 9.23
C ALA A 552 3.81 30.57 7.69
N SER A 553 4.77 29.97 6.98
CA SER A 553 4.76 29.85 5.51
C SER A 553 3.69 28.87 5.00
N PHE A 554 3.52 27.74 5.70
CA PHE A 554 2.49 26.74 5.38
C PHE A 554 1.04 27.27 5.50
N GLY A 555 0.78 28.14 6.47
CA GLY A 555 -0.54 28.76 6.65
C GLY A 555 -0.94 29.71 5.50
N HIS A 556 0.03 30.29 4.80
CA HIS A 556 -0.23 31.24 3.72
C HIS A 556 -0.45 30.54 2.37
N GLN A 557 0.21 29.40 2.11
CA GLN A 557 -0.03 28.60 0.90
C GLN A 557 -1.36 27.85 0.93
N LEU A 558 -1.77 27.33 2.10
CA LEU A 558 -3.04 26.61 2.24
C LEU A 558 -4.27 27.51 1.99
N LYS A 559 -4.15 28.80 2.36
CA LYS A 559 -5.23 29.78 2.22
C LYS A 559 -5.41 30.28 0.78
N VAL A 560 -4.35 30.25 -0.02
CA VAL A 560 -4.39 30.61 -1.46
C VAL A 560 -4.97 29.45 -2.27
N ALA A 561 -4.61 28.21 -1.94
CA ALA A 561 -5.14 27.02 -2.63
C ALA A 561 -6.66 26.81 -2.40
N MET A 562 -7.18 27.14 -1.20
CA MET A 562 -8.62 26.99 -0.90
C MET A 562 -9.50 28.13 -1.44
N ALA A 563 -8.94 29.32 -1.72
CA ALA A 563 -9.70 30.43 -2.30
C ALA A 563 -9.96 30.25 -3.81
N ASP A 564 -9.08 29.53 -4.50
CA ASP A 564 -9.21 29.23 -5.94
C ASP A 564 -10.24 28.13 -6.23
N ASP A 565 -10.44 27.17 -5.31
CA ASP A 565 -11.44 26.09 -5.47
C ASP A 565 -12.88 26.59 -5.23
N ILE A 566 -13.10 27.52 -4.28
CA ILE A 566 -14.43 28.12 -4.03
C ILE A 566 -14.90 29.03 -5.19
N SER A 567 -13.97 29.54 -6.01
CA SER A 567 -14.30 30.39 -7.15
C SER A 567 -14.73 29.60 -8.40
N ARG A 568 -14.50 28.27 -8.45
CA ARG A 568 -14.90 27.42 -9.60
C ARG A 568 -16.22 26.68 -9.42
N GLU A 569 -16.82 26.67 -8.23
CA GLU A 569 -18.14 26.06 -7.97
C GLU A 569 -19.34 27.04 -8.08
N SER A 570 -19.10 28.32 -8.38
CA SER A 570 -20.16 29.37 -8.40
C SER A 570 -20.80 29.64 -9.78
N LEU A 571 -20.41 28.95 -10.86
CA LEU A 571 -20.94 29.20 -12.20
C LEU A 571 -21.28 27.89 -12.91
N ASP A 572 -22.40 27.28 -12.53
CA ASP A 572 -23.29 26.59 -13.48
C ASP A 572 -24.60 26.23 -12.79
N GLY A 573 -25.57 27.14 -12.87
CA GLY A 573 -26.93 26.87 -12.42
C GLY A 573 -27.90 27.89 -12.97
N ILE A 574 -28.56 27.57 -14.10
CA ILE A 574 -29.95 27.96 -14.42
C ILE A 574 -30.57 26.87 -15.34
N PRO A 575 -31.87 26.53 -15.20
CA PRO A 575 -32.45 25.25 -15.60
C PRO A 575 -33.25 25.32 -16.91
N ASN A 576 -33.65 24.16 -17.46
CA ASN A 576 -35.00 23.98 -17.97
C ASN A 576 -35.41 22.50 -18.16
N SER A 577 -36.63 22.28 -17.66
CA SER A 577 -37.53 21.12 -17.67
C SER A 577 -37.66 20.33 -18.98
N LEU A 578 -37.87 19.01 -18.86
CA LEU A 578 -38.99 18.33 -19.52
C LEU A 578 -39.32 16.98 -18.86
N SER A 579 -40.61 16.83 -18.58
CA SER A 579 -41.35 15.75 -17.93
C SER A 579 -41.41 14.46 -18.77
N ALA A 580 -41.40 13.28 -18.12
CA ALA A 580 -42.53 12.34 -18.08
C ALA A 580 -42.13 10.94 -17.57
N GLN A 581 -42.95 10.40 -16.65
CA GLN A 581 -43.44 9.01 -16.51
C GLN A 581 -42.41 7.85 -16.63
N GLY A 582 -42.23 6.94 -15.68
CA GLY A 582 -43.18 6.28 -14.79
C GLY A 582 -42.94 4.76 -14.87
N ASN A 583 -43.11 4.07 -13.74
CA ASN A 583 -43.26 2.62 -13.53
C ASN A 583 -42.05 1.66 -13.50
N LEU A 584 -41.83 1.15 -12.28
CA LEU A 584 -41.89 -0.25 -11.85
C LEU A 584 -41.48 -1.36 -12.84
N SER A 585 -40.43 -2.11 -12.49
CA SER A 585 -40.50 -3.51 -11.98
C SER A 585 -39.36 -4.42 -12.45
N LYS A 586 -39.01 -5.36 -11.57
CA LYS A 586 -38.34 -6.67 -11.77
C LYS A 586 -36.82 -6.80 -11.61
N THR A 587 -36.50 -7.38 -10.45
CA THR A 587 -35.56 -8.47 -10.17
C THR A 587 -35.13 -9.37 -11.35
N MET A 588 -33.85 -9.73 -11.40
CA MET A 588 -33.31 -11.08 -11.69
C MET A 588 -31.80 -11.09 -11.36
N THR A 589 -31.32 -11.83 -10.35
CA THR A 589 -31.04 -13.29 -10.30
C THR A 589 -29.90 -13.71 -11.24
N THR A 590 -28.77 -14.01 -10.62
CA THR A 590 -27.56 -14.61 -11.18
C THR A 590 -27.79 -16.10 -11.49
N SER A 591 -27.29 -16.57 -12.64
CA SER A 591 -27.23 -18.00 -12.96
C SER A 591 -25.79 -18.39 -13.30
N ILE A 592 -25.29 -19.40 -12.60
CA ILE A 592 -24.00 -20.05 -12.80
C ILE A 592 -24.28 -21.35 -13.57
N SER A 593 -23.64 -21.52 -14.73
CA SER A 593 -23.68 -22.75 -15.52
C SER A 593 -22.60 -23.73 -15.02
N THR A 594 -22.99 -24.97 -14.72
CA THR A 594 -22.09 -26.13 -14.57
C THR A 594 -22.29 -27.10 -15.74
N PRO A 595 -21.24 -27.81 -16.22
CA PRO A 595 -21.33 -28.74 -17.34
C PRO A 595 -21.80 -30.15 -16.93
N PRO A 596 -22.34 -30.96 -17.86
CA PRO A 596 -22.97 -32.24 -17.55
C PRO A 596 -21.97 -33.41 -17.50
N GLY A 597 -22.19 -34.32 -16.55
CA GLY A 597 -21.55 -35.64 -16.45
C GLY A 597 -22.26 -36.73 -17.28
N PRO A 598 -21.68 -37.94 -17.36
CA PRO A 598 -21.99 -38.93 -18.40
C PRO A 598 -23.26 -39.74 -18.11
N THR A 599 -23.95 -40.10 -19.20
CA THR A 599 -25.17 -40.91 -19.24
C THR A 599 -24.87 -42.40 -19.11
N ALA A 600 -25.64 -43.09 -18.26
CA ALA A 600 -25.73 -44.54 -18.21
C ALA A 600 -27.03 -45.02 -18.92
N ALA A 601 -26.92 -46.17 -19.55
CA ALA A 601 -27.90 -46.83 -20.40
C ALA A 601 -29.18 -47.28 -19.66
N VAL A 602 -30.32 -47.16 -20.35
CA VAL A 602 -31.29 -48.25 -20.66
C VAL A 602 -31.98 -47.89 -21.98
#